data_AF-A0A7S0M3R5-F1
#
_entry.id   AF-A0A7S0M3R5-F1
#
_cell.length_a   1.000
_cell.length_b   1.000
_cell.length_c   1.000
_cell.angle_alpha   90.00
_cell.angle_beta   90.00
_cell.angle_gamma   90.00
#
_symmetry.space_group_name_H-M   'P 1'
#
loop_
_entity.id
_entity.type
_entity.pdbx_description
1 polymer ?
#
loop_
_entity_poly.entity_id
_entity_poly.type
_entity_poly.pdbx_seq_one_letter_code
_entity_poly.pdbx_strand_id
1 'polypeptide(L)'
;GKLGEKYAHLRGKDVEPCDRAVERFYKLFGKPVPFVFRSASNEILYMSHLDLVNAMFQKDLIWTTGLYSTFDVFFQALDEKTRADLFNSLIGALKLDPAEVK
;
A
#
# COMPACT_ATOMS: atom_id res chain seq x y z
N GLY A 1 23.78 11.76 19.33
CA GLY A 1 25.01 11.82 18.51
C GLY A 1 25.11 13.19 17.88
N LYS A 2 26.25 13.88 18.05
CA LYS A 2 26.39 15.36 17.89
C LYS A 2 25.87 15.96 16.57
N LEU A 3 25.78 15.20 15.49
CA LEU A 3 25.24 15.66 14.19
C LEU A 3 23.70 15.53 14.11
N GLY A 4 23.14 14.42 14.59
CA GLY A 4 21.69 14.16 14.52
C GLY A 4 20.88 15.14 15.37
N GLU A 5 21.40 15.56 16.52
CA GLU A 5 20.78 16.58 17.38
C GLU A 5 20.89 17.99 16.77
N LYS A 6 22.06 18.34 16.21
CA LYS A 6 22.32 19.65 15.62
C LYS A 6 21.43 19.96 14.41
N TYR A 7 21.17 18.96 13.56
CA TYR A 7 20.35 19.08 12.36
C TYR A 7 18.94 18.49 12.53
N ALA A 8 18.53 18.17 13.77
CA ALA A 8 17.20 17.62 14.03
C ALA A 8 16.07 18.53 13.52
N HIS A 9 16.27 19.84 13.57
CA HIS A 9 15.33 20.84 13.06
C HIS A 9 15.17 20.82 11.53
N LEU A 10 16.11 20.21 10.79
CA LEU A 10 16.03 19.98 9.34
C LEU A 10 15.42 18.62 9.00
N ARG A 11 15.17 17.77 10.01
CA ARG A 11 14.49 16.50 9.80
C ARG A 11 13.06 16.82 9.36
N GLY A 12 12.70 16.37 8.15
CA GLY A 12 11.34 16.50 7.64
C GLY A 12 10.33 15.74 8.50
N LYS A 13 9.07 15.68 8.02
CA LYS A 13 8.02 14.90 8.68
C LYS A 13 8.51 13.48 8.97
N ASP A 14 8.19 12.97 10.16
CA ASP A 14 8.44 11.56 10.47
C ASP A 14 7.47 10.71 9.63
N VAL A 15 8.02 10.09 8.60
CA VAL A 15 7.28 9.28 7.64
C VAL A 15 7.34 7.83 8.06
N GLU A 16 6.19 7.17 8.03
CA GLU A 16 6.13 5.74 8.30
C GLU A 16 6.93 4.96 7.23
N PRO A 17 7.85 4.07 7.63
CA PRO A 17 8.58 3.25 6.68
C PRO A 17 7.68 2.15 6.08
N CYS A 18 8.01 1.75 4.86
CA CYS A 18 7.18 0.82 4.06
C CYS A 18 7.06 -0.58 4.71
N ASP A 19 8.06 -1.01 5.47
CA ASP A 19 8.03 -2.27 6.25
C ASP A 19 6.81 -2.36 7.17
N ARG A 20 6.36 -1.24 7.76
CA ARG A 20 5.14 -1.21 8.59
C ARG A 20 3.87 -1.48 7.79
N ALA A 21 3.81 -1.01 6.54
CA ALA A 21 2.71 -1.35 5.64
C ALA A 21 2.75 -2.84 5.28
N VAL A 22 3.93 -3.41 5.03
CA VAL A 22 4.10 -4.85 4.78
C VAL A 22 3.69 -5.71 5.97
N GLU A 23 4.13 -5.36 7.17
CA GLU A 23 3.73 -6.04 8.41
C GLU A 23 2.21 -6.03 8.58
N ARG A 24 1.56 -4.89 8.32
CA ARG A 24 0.09 -4.80 8.38
C ARG A 24 -0.58 -5.64 7.31
N PHE A 25 -0.09 -5.62 6.08
CA PHE A 25 -0.64 -6.41 4.99
C PHE A 25 -0.69 -7.90 5.33
N TYR A 26 0.42 -8.48 5.80
CA TYR A 26 0.46 -9.90 6.14
C TYR A 26 -0.40 -10.24 7.37
N LYS A 27 -0.55 -9.29 8.33
CA LYS A 27 -1.48 -9.44 9.46
C LYS A 27 -2.94 -9.43 9.01
N LEU A 28 -3.31 -8.56 8.07
CA LEU A 28 -4.67 -8.43 7.56
C LEU A 28 -5.06 -9.59 6.64
N PHE A 29 -4.18 -9.97 5.72
CA PHE A 29 -4.46 -11.02 4.75
C PHE A 29 -4.48 -12.41 5.39
N GLY A 30 -3.65 -12.63 6.42
CA GLY A 30 -3.69 -13.82 7.27
C GLY A 30 -3.32 -15.15 6.57
N LYS A 31 -2.88 -15.10 5.31
CA LYS A 31 -2.47 -16.26 4.52
C LYS A 31 -1.32 -15.90 3.57
N PRO A 32 -0.55 -16.88 3.06
CA PRO A 32 0.48 -16.61 2.06
C PRO A 32 -0.13 -16.13 0.75
N VAL A 33 0.43 -15.08 0.15
CA VAL A 33 0.10 -14.68 -1.22
C VAL A 33 0.61 -15.75 -2.19
N PRO A 34 -0.22 -16.25 -3.14
CA PRO A 34 0.24 -17.20 -4.14
C PRO A 34 1.41 -16.64 -4.92
N PHE A 35 2.40 -17.49 -5.22
CA PHE A 35 3.70 -17.05 -5.74
C PHE A 35 3.60 -16.18 -7.00
N VAL A 36 2.73 -16.55 -7.94
CA VAL A 36 2.51 -15.83 -9.22
C VAL A 36 2.05 -14.38 -8.99
N PHE A 37 1.34 -14.13 -7.90
CA PHE A 37 0.73 -12.83 -7.57
C PHE A 37 1.59 -11.98 -6.64
N ARG A 38 2.61 -12.57 -6.00
CA ARG A 38 3.42 -11.90 -4.96
C ARG A 38 4.08 -10.63 -5.46
N SER A 39 4.69 -10.65 -6.64
CA SER A 39 5.36 -9.47 -7.18
C SER A 39 4.37 -8.34 -7.43
N ALA A 40 3.23 -8.62 -8.07
CA ALA A 40 2.19 -7.62 -8.33
C ALA A 40 1.62 -7.04 -7.02
N SER A 41 1.36 -7.88 -6.02
CA SER A 41 0.87 -7.42 -4.71
C SER A 41 1.88 -6.52 -4.00
N ASN A 42 3.15 -6.89 -4.04
CA ASN A 42 4.23 -6.09 -3.45
C ASN A 42 4.39 -4.74 -4.15
N GLU A 43 4.44 -4.71 -5.49
CA GLU A 43 4.59 -3.46 -6.24
C GLU A 43 3.43 -2.51 -5.98
N ILE A 44 2.18 -3.01 -6.00
CA ILE A 44 1.00 -2.20 -5.66
C ILE A 44 1.11 -1.62 -4.25
N LEU A 45 1.50 -2.43 -3.25
CA LEU A 45 1.65 -1.97 -1.88
C LEU A 45 2.77 -0.93 -1.74
N TYR A 46 3.92 -1.19 -2.34
CA TYR A 46 5.11 -0.33 -2.21
C TYR A 46 4.94 1.00 -2.92
N MET A 47 4.47 0.97 -4.17
CA MET A 47 4.24 2.20 -4.94
C MET A 47 3.17 3.05 -4.27
N SER A 48 2.04 2.44 -3.87
CA SER A 48 0.97 3.19 -3.20
C SER A 48 1.42 3.76 -1.85
N HIS A 49 2.26 3.04 -1.09
CA HIS A 49 2.84 3.58 0.15
C HIS A 49 3.69 4.81 -0.14
N LEU A 50 4.58 4.74 -1.13
CA LEU A 50 5.44 5.85 -1.52
C LEU A 50 4.65 7.07 -2.00
N ASP A 51 3.57 6.86 -2.74
CA ASP A 51 2.64 7.93 -3.14
C ASP A 51 2.03 8.59 -1.90
N LEU A 52 1.43 7.81 -1.00
CA LEU A 52 0.68 8.33 0.14
C LEU A 52 1.54 9.06 1.19
N VAL A 53 2.82 8.70 1.30
CA VAL A 53 3.74 9.39 2.20
C VAL A 53 4.45 10.59 1.55
N ASN A 54 4.35 10.74 0.23
CA ASN A 54 4.93 11.86 -0.48
C ASN A 54 4.15 13.15 -0.17
N ALA A 55 4.85 14.16 0.34
CA ALA A 55 4.26 15.43 0.72
C ALA A 55 3.60 16.20 -0.45
N MET A 56 4.04 15.95 -1.68
CA MET A 56 3.54 16.60 -2.90
C MET A 56 2.36 15.84 -3.53
N PHE A 57 2.13 14.58 -3.12
CA PHE A 57 1.08 13.76 -3.69
C PHE A 57 -0.29 14.11 -3.09
N GLN A 58 -1.31 14.13 -3.94
CA GLN A 58 -2.70 14.34 -3.55
C GLN A 58 -3.52 13.19 -4.12
N LYS A 59 -4.13 12.39 -3.23
CA LYS A 59 -5.05 11.32 -3.65
C LYS A 59 -6.22 11.95 -4.39
N ASP A 60 -6.44 11.53 -5.63
CA ASP A 60 -7.58 11.94 -6.45
C ASP A 60 -8.30 10.73 -7.04
N LEU A 61 -9.39 10.99 -7.78
CA LEU A 61 -10.21 9.95 -8.39
C LEU A 61 -9.48 9.19 -9.50
N ILE A 62 -8.54 9.83 -10.19
CA ILE A 62 -7.76 9.19 -11.25
C ILE A 62 -6.85 8.14 -10.64
N TRP A 63 -6.17 8.47 -9.55
CA TRP A 63 -5.31 7.55 -8.83
C TRP A 63 -6.11 6.40 -8.21
N THR A 64 -7.23 6.66 -7.54
CA THR A 64 -8.02 5.57 -6.92
C THR A 64 -8.59 4.61 -7.97
N THR A 65 -9.17 5.14 -9.05
CA THR A 65 -9.71 4.34 -10.15
C THR A 65 -8.62 3.58 -10.87
N GLY A 66 -7.47 4.21 -11.10
CA GLY A 66 -6.30 3.59 -11.72
C GLY A 66 -5.73 2.46 -10.86
N LEU A 67 -5.66 2.66 -9.55
CA LEU A 67 -5.23 1.63 -8.60
C LEU A 67 -6.17 0.42 -8.61
N TYR A 68 -7.49 0.65 -8.49
CA TYR A 68 -8.48 -0.43 -8.50
C TYR A 68 -8.49 -1.19 -9.84
N SER A 69 -8.46 -0.46 -10.96
CA SER A 69 -8.45 -1.06 -12.30
C SER A 69 -7.18 -1.88 -12.54
N THR A 70 -6.01 -1.36 -12.11
CA THR A 70 -4.74 -2.08 -12.18
C THR A 70 -4.79 -3.37 -11.37
N PHE A 71 -5.28 -3.28 -10.13
CA PHE A 71 -5.50 -4.44 -9.27
C PHE A 71 -6.40 -5.47 -9.97
N ASP A 72 -7.55 -5.06 -10.50
CA ASP A 72 -8.51 -5.98 -11.11
C ASP A 72 -7.90 -6.75 -12.30
N VAL A 73 -7.13 -6.07 -13.14
CA VAL A 73 -6.42 -6.69 -14.28
C VAL A 73 -5.38 -7.71 -13.83
N PHE A 74 -4.56 -7.39 -12.83
CA PHE A 74 -3.49 -8.29 -12.37
C PHE A 74 -4.01 -9.53 -11.64
N PHE A 75 -5.15 -9.42 -10.96
CA PHE A 75 -5.67 -10.48 -10.09
C PHE A 75 -6.96 -11.14 -10.61
N GLN A 76 -7.36 -10.90 -11.87
CA GLN A 76 -8.56 -11.47 -12.49
C GLN A 76 -8.65 -13.01 -12.43
N ALA A 77 -7.51 -13.70 -12.33
CA ALA A 77 -7.45 -15.16 -12.26
C ALA A 77 -7.64 -15.72 -10.85
N LEU A 78 -7.68 -14.87 -9.81
CA LEU A 78 -8.06 -15.29 -8.46
C LEU A 78 -9.57 -15.48 -8.36
N ASP A 79 -10.00 -16.39 -7.49
CA ASP A 79 -11.41 -16.48 -7.13
C ASP A 79 -11.89 -15.17 -6.48
N GLU A 80 -13.16 -14.86 -6.63
CA GLU A 80 -13.73 -13.57 -6.21
C GLU A 80 -13.50 -13.29 -4.72
N LYS A 81 -13.60 -14.31 -3.87
CA LYS A 81 -13.39 -14.17 -2.43
C LYS A 81 -11.94 -13.85 -2.11
N THR A 82 -10.98 -14.61 -2.64
CA THR A 82 -9.56 -14.34 -2.41
C THR A 82 -9.13 -13.00 -3.00
N ARG A 83 -9.67 -12.62 -4.17
CA ARG A 83 -9.42 -11.32 -4.78
C ARG A 83 -9.93 -10.19 -3.90
N ALA A 84 -11.16 -10.29 -3.37
CA ALA A 84 -11.71 -9.30 -2.45
C ALA A 84 -10.91 -9.22 -1.14
N ASP A 85 -10.56 -10.36 -0.54
CA ASP A 85 -9.72 -10.41 0.67
C ASP A 85 -8.35 -9.73 0.43
N LEU A 86 -7.73 -10.01 -0.71
CA LEU A 86 -6.43 -9.44 -1.09
C LEU A 86 -6.52 -7.92 -1.26
N PHE A 87 -7.55 -7.44 -1.97
CA PHE A 87 -7.79 -6.01 -2.15
C PHE A 87 -7.98 -5.30 -0.81
N ASN A 88 -8.91 -5.81 0.01
CA ASN A 88 -9.20 -5.23 1.33
C ASN A 88 -7.96 -5.20 2.23
N SER A 89 -7.12 -6.24 2.15
CA SER A 89 -5.88 -6.32 2.93
C SER A 89 -4.82 -5.34 2.43
N LEU A 90 -4.66 -5.18 1.11
CA LEU A 90 -3.73 -4.21 0.51
C LEU A 90 -4.13 -2.78 0.86
N ILE A 91 -5.40 -2.41 0.64
CA ILE A 91 -5.89 -1.06 0.90
C ILE A 91 -5.92 -0.77 2.41
N GLY A 92 -6.32 -1.74 3.23
CA GLY A 92 -6.26 -1.63 4.69
C GLY A 92 -4.84 -1.47 5.22
N ALA A 93 -3.84 -2.12 4.60
CA ALA A 93 -2.44 -1.96 4.98
C ALA A 93 -1.91 -0.54 4.75
N LEU A 94 -2.48 0.15 3.75
CA LEU A 94 -2.23 1.56 3.41
C LEU A 94 -3.06 2.53 4.28
N LYS A 95 -3.85 2.02 5.23
CA LYS A 95 -4.76 2.81 6.10
C LYS A 95 -5.82 3.58 5.31
N LEU A 96 -6.24 3.03 4.18
CA LEU A 96 -7.32 3.55 3.35
C LEU A 96 -8.57 2.67 3.54
N ASP A 97 -9.73 3.24 3.22
CA ASP A 97 -10.99 2.49 3.14
C ASP A 97 -11.11 1.84 1.74
N PRO A 98 -11.23 0.50 1.62
CA PRO A 98 -11.49 -0.17 0.35
C PRO A 98 -12.70 0.39 -0.41
N ALA A 99 -13.73 0.88 0.29
CA ALA A 99 -14.92 1.45 -0.32
C ALA A 99 -14.68 2.82 -0.97
N GLU A 100 -13.64 3.56 -0.57
CA GLU A 100 -13.26 4.83 -1.22
C GLU A 100 -12.40 4.62 -2.47
N VAL A 101 -11.82 3.43 -2.63
CA VAL A 101 -10.90 3.10 -3.73
C VAL A 101 -11.62 2.33 -4.84
N LYS A 102 -12.69 1.59 -4.50
CA LYS A 102 -13.53 0.82 -5.42
C LYS A 102 -14.64 1.66 -6.04
#